data_AF-A0A0G0ARP9-F1
#
_entry.id   AF-A0A0G0ARP9-F1
#
_cell.length_a   1.000
_cell.length_b   1.000
_cell.length_c   1.000
_cell.angle_alpha   90.00
_cell.angle_beta   90.00
_cell.angle_gamma   90.00
#
_symmetry.space_group_name_H-M   'P 1'
#
loop_
_entity.id
_entity.type
_entity.pdbx_description
1 polymer ?
#
loop_
_entity_poly.entity_id
_entity_poly.type
_entity_poly.pdbx_seq_one_letter_code
_entity_poly.pdbx_strand_id
1 'polypeptide(L)'
;MLDATKNIENLREQTSFLLEKQEDLYSFCKERFEELLSIVKAKVVESETDKNQVEKLNSISKVLGEHSQKVLGEIESDVSFLKEQLEVIEEVESGNDLAKKEELISAMMENEELLEMEEFREDVLQEVEDSKKGFDTVVEDLISALEEGNLDEVLVYLQEMEDHEEKESGCCGGECHSGCEDCSSCDDE
;
A
#
# COMPACT_ATOMS: atom_id res chain seq x y z
N MET A 1 -13.33 -30.92 -17.09
CA MET A 1 -12.89 -31.94 -16.11
C MET A 1 -11.46 -31.68 -15.62
N LEU A 2 -10.52 -31.32 -16.50
CA LEU A 2 -9.15 -30.89 -16.13
C LEU A 2 -9.03 -29.39 -15.73
N ASP A 3 -10.06 -28.60 -16.04
CA ASP A 3 -10.02 -27.14 -16.02
C ASP A 3 -10.08 -26.55 -14.60
N ALA A 4 -11.10 -26.90 -13.81
CA ALA A 4 -11.26 -26.35 -12.45
C ALA A 4 -10.11 -26.70 -11.49
N THR A 5 -9.54 -27.91 -11.58
CA THR A 5 -8.36 -28.27 -10.76
C THR A 5 -7.14 -27.48 -11.18
N LYS A 6 -6.87 -27.35 -12.49
CA LYS A 6 -5.76 -26.54 -13.01
C LYS A 6 -5.92 -25.06 -12.65
N ASN A 7 -7.15 -24.55 -12.67
CA ASN A 7 -7.46 -23.15 -12.34
C ASN A 7 -7.28 -22.88 -10.85
N ILE A 8 -7.67 -23.81 -9.96
CA ILE A 8 -7.36 -23.72 -8.53
C ILE A 8 -5.85 -23.76 -8.28
N GLU A 9 -5.11 -24.65 -8.96
CA GLU A 9 -3.65 -24.71 -8.86
C GLU A 9 -3.01 -23.38 -9.30
N ASN A 10 -3.44 -22.82 -10.44
CA ASN A 10 -2.94 -21.52 -10.94
C ASN A 10 -3.30 -20.38 -9.99
N LEU A 11 -4.53 -20.33 -9.49
CA LEU A 11 -4.99 -19.32 -8.52
C LEU A 11 -4.18 -19.38 -7.22
N ARG A 12 -3.87 -20.58 -6.73
CA ARG A 12 -2.97 -20.77 -5.59
C ARG A 12 -1.58 -20.22 -5.87
N GLU A 13 -1.00 -20.56 -7.02
CA GLU A 13 0.34 -20.11 -7.41
C GLU A 13 0.41 -18.58 -7.59
N GLN A 14 -0.59 -17.97 -8.20
CA GLN A 14 -0.69 -16.52 -8.35
C GLN A 14 -0.86 -15.82 -7.00
N THR A 15 -1.75 -16.31 -6.13
CA THR A 15 -1.97 -15.75 -4.79
C THR A 15 -0.72 -15.87 -3.94
N SER A 16 -0.04 -17.02 -3.99
CA SER A 16 1.24 -17.23 -3.30
C SER A 16 2.32 -16.29 -3.81
N PHE A 17 2.37 -16.02 -5.12
CA PHE A 17 3.33 -15.09 -5.69
C PHE A 17 3.05 -13.64 -5.29
N LEU A 18 1.78 -13.21 -5.31
CA LEU A 18 1.38 -11.88 -4.82
C LEU A 18 1.74 -11.70 -3.35
N LEU A 19 1.51 -12.72 -2.51
CA LEU A 19 1.87 -12.69 -1.10
C LEU A 19 3.37 -12.48 -0.91
N GLU A 20 4.21 -13.23 -1.64
CA GLU A 20 5.67 -13.04 -1.61
C GLU A 20 6.04 -11.60 -2.00
N LYS A 21 5.45 -11.04 -3.06
CA LYS A 21 5.76 -9.68 -3.51
C LYS A 21 5.28 -8.60 -2.54
N GLN A 22 4.15 -8.81 -1.87
CA GLN A 22 3.68 -7.88 -0.83
C GLN A 22 4.56 -7.91 0.43
N GLU A 23 5.04 -9.09 0.84
CA GLU A 23 6.01 -9.19 1.95
C GLU A 23 7.36 -8.55 1.60
N ASP A 24 7.82 -8.71 0.35
CA ASP A 24 9.00 -8.03 -0.19
C ASP A 24 8.80 -6.51 -0.22
N LEU A 25 7.61 -6.03 -0.60
CA LEU A 25 7.27 -4.61 -0.67
C LEU A 25 7.23 -4.00 0.74
N TYR A 26 6.58 -4.68 1.70
CA TYR A 26 6.56 -4.26 3.09
C TYR A 26 7.97 -4.06 3.63
N SER A 27 8.85 -5.05 3.43
CA SER A 27 10.23 -5.01 3.92
C SER A 27 10.99 -3.84 3.30
N PHE A 28 10.85 -3.63 1.99
CA PHE A 28 11.45 -2.50 1.29
C PHE A 28 10.98 -1.14 1.80
N CYS A 29 9.66 -0.92 1.89
CA CYS A 29 9.10 0.34 2.38
C CYS A 29 9.54 0.63 3.82
N LYS A 30 9.54 -0.40 4.66
CA LYS A 30 9.97 -0.30 6.05
C LYS A 30 11.43 0.12 6.16
N GLU A 31 12.33 -0.52 5.43
CA GLU A 31 13.76 -0.18 5.44
C GLU A 31 13.99 1.28 5.03
N ARG A 32 13.29 1.75 4.00
CA ARG A 32 13.41 3.14 3.52
C ARG A 32 12.84 4.17 4.50
N PHE A 33 11.69 3.89 5.13
CA PHE A 33 11.19 4.76 6.20
C PHE A 33 12.13 4.79 7.41
N GLU A 34 12.69 3.64 7.79
CA GLU A 34 13.66 3.55 8.89
C GLU A 34 14.95 4.33 8.59
N GLU A 35 15.44 4.27 7.35
CA GLU A 35 16.57 5.07 6.87
C GLU A 35 16.29 6.58 6.99
N LEU A 36 15.15 7.04 6.46
CA LEU A 36 14.76 8.44 6.50
C LEU A 36 14.60 8.95 7.94
N LEU A 37 13.92 8.18 8.81
CA LEU A 37 13.77 8.51 10.23
C LEU A 37 15.12 8.52 10.97
N SER A 38 16.07 7.67 10.59
CA SER A 38 17.42 7.66 11.15
C SER A 38 18.18 8.95 10.81
N ILE A 39 18.06 9.42 9.57
CA ILE A 39 18.66 10.69 9.12
C ILE A 39 18.07 11.87 9.89
N VAL A 40 16.75 11.93 10.04
CA VAL A 40 16.09 12.99 10.82
C VAL A 40 16.59 12.97 12.27
N LYS A 41 16.70 11.80 12.91
CA LYS A 41 17.24 11.66 14.27
C LYS A 41 18.69 12.14 14.38
N ALA A 42 19.53 11.82 13.40
CA ALA A 42 20.92 12.30 13.36
C ALA A 42 20.96 13.84 13.29
N LYS A 43 20.14 14.44 12.43
CA LYS A 43 20.02 15.90 12.32
C LYS A 43 19.50 16.57 13.59
N VAL A 44 18.58 15.94 14.33
CA VAL A 44 18.13 16.47 15.63
C VAL A 44 19.30 16.60 16.61
N VAL A 45 20.19 15.60 16.62
CA VAL A 45 21.39 15.61 17.49
C VAL A 45 22.38 16.68 17.03
N GLU A 46 22.60 16.84 15.73
CA GLU A 46 23.48 17.88 15.17
C GLU A 46 22.99 19.31 15.45
N SER A 47 21.67 19.51 15.42
CA SER A 47 21.03 20.81 15.62
C SER A 47 20.61 21.07 17.07
N GLU A 48 21.12 20.32 18.07
CA GLU A 48 20.64 20.35 19.47
C GLU A 48 20.60 21.75 20.12
N THR A 49 21.41 22.68 19.61
CA THR A 49 21.50 24.07 20.10
C THR A 49 20.52 25.04 19.42
N ASP A 50 19.95 24.67 18.26
CA ASP A 50 18.95 25.44 17.54
C ASP A 50 17.55 24.86 17.78
N LYS A 51 16.82 25.49 18.70
CA LYS A 51 15.47 25.06 19.07
C LYS A 51 14.48 25.06 17.90
N ASN A 52 14.62 25.99 16.95
CA ASN A 52 13.71 26.09 15.82
C ASN A 52 13.93 24.91 14.86
N GLN A 53 15.20 24.59 14.56
CA GLN A 53 15.50 23.42 13.74
C GLN A 53 15.08 22.11 14.41
N VAL A 54 15.32 21.97 15.72
CA VAL A 54 14.88 20.78 16.47
C VAL A 54 13.36 20.62 16.43
N GLU A 55 12.59 21.70 16.57
CA GLU A 55 11.13 21.66 16.48
C GLU A 55 10.64 21.22 15.10
N LYS A 56 11.25 21.74 14.03
CA LYS A 56 10.95 21.32 12.65
C LYS A 56 11.29 19.85 12.40
N LEU A 57 12.48 19.41 12.79
CA LEU A 57 12.91 18.02 12.62
C LEU A 57 12.05 17.04 13.42
N ASN A 58 11.61 17.41 14.63
CA ASN A 58 10.66 16.60 15.40
C ASN A 58 9.30 16.52 14.71
N SER A 59 8.85 17.61 14.09
CA SER A 59 7.60 17.64 13.32
C SER A 59 7.70 16.74 12.07
N ILE A 60 8.80 16.83 11.33
CA ILE A 60 9.10 15.93 10.19
C ILE A 60 9.11 14.47 10.66
N SER A 61 9.82 14.16 11.76
CA SER A 61 9.88 12.80 12.30
C SER A 61 8.49 12.27 12.70
N LYS A 62 7.59 13.14 13.17
CA LYS A 62 6.23 12.77 13.53
C LYS A 62 5.42 12.40 12.28
N VAL A 63 5.39 13.30 11.29
CA VAL A 63 4.63 13.10 10.05
C VAL A 63 5.14 11.86 9.29
N LEU A 64 6.46 11.71 9.16
CA LEU A 64 7.04 10.51 8.55
C LEU A 64 6.70 9.22 9.31
N GLY A 65 6.66 9.28 10.64
CA GLY A 65 6.26 8.14 11.45
C GLY A 65 4.79 7.75 11.26
N GLU A 66 3.90 8.73 11.16
CA GLU A 66 2.46 8.54 10.91
C GLU A 66 2.22 7.99 9.50
N HIS A 67 2.86 8.57 8.49
CA HIS A 67 2.78 8.09 7.11
C HIS A 67 3.36 6.67 6.96
N SER A 68 4.51 6.39 7.59
CA SER A 68 5.09 5.04 7.62
C SER A 68 4.13 4.02 8.23
N GLN A 69 3.49 4.35 9.36
CA GLN A 69 2.53 3.45 10.00
C GLN A 69 1.30 3.20 9.12
N LYS A 70 0.81 4.21 8.40
CA LYS A 70 -0.33 4.08 7.50
C LYS A 70 0.00 3.15 6.33
N VAL A 71 1.05 3.46 5.57
CA VAL A 71 1.44 2.68 4.38
C VAL A 71 1.80 1.25 4.75
N LEU A 72 2.58 1.04 5.80
CA LEU A 72 2.94 -0.31 6.26
C LEU A 72 1.72 -1.07 6.79
N GLY A 73 0.78 -0.38 7.44
CA GLY A 73 -0.47 -0.98 7.92
C GLY A 73 -1.40 -1.43 6.78
N GLU A 74 -1.46 -0.66 5.69
CA GLU A 74 -2.20 -1.04 4.48
C GLU A 74 -1.58 -2.29 3.82
N ILE A 75 -0.26 -2.32 3.65
CA ILE A 75 0.43 -3.50 3.11
C ILE A 75 0.27 -4.72 4.04
N GLU A 76 0.33 -4.54 5.37
CA GLU A 76 0.06 -5.62 6.33
C GLU A 76 -1.37 -6.17 6.20
N SER A 77 -2.35 -5.29 6.00
CA SER A 77 -3.74 -5.69 5.76
C SER A 77 -3.86 -6.54 4.50
N ASP A 78 -3.19 -6.14 3.41
CA ASP A 78 -3.16 -6.91 2.15
C ASP A 78 -2.48 -8.26 2.32
N VAL A 79 -1.34 -8.31 3.02
CA VAL A 79 -0.65 -9.57 3.36
C VAL A 79 -1.55 -10.51 4.16
N SER A 80 -2.28 -9.98 5.15
CA SER A 80 -3.24 -10.75 5.94
C SER A 80 -4.38 -11.27 5.08
N PHE A 81 -4.95 -10.43 4.22
CA PHE A 81 -6.00 -10.83 3.29
C PHE A 81 -5.54 -11.95 2.36
N LEU A 82 -4.36 -11.82 1.74
CA LEU A 82 -3.80 -12.84 0.84
C LEU A 82 -3.52 -14.16 1.55
N LYS A 83 -3.07 -14.13 2.81
CA LYS A 83 -2.89 -15.33 3.64
C LYS A 83 -4.22 -16.04 3.88
N GLU A 84 -5.26 -15.30 4.24
CA GLU A 84 -6.60 -15.87 4.43
C GLU A 84 -7.14 -16.47 3.12
N GLN A 85 -6.95 -15.80 1.98
CA GLN A 85 -7.34 -16.35 0.67
C GLN A 85 -6.58 -17.63 0.35
N LEU A 86 -5.27 -17.68 0.61
CA LEU A 86 -4.44 -18.86 0.35
C LEU A 86 -4.88 -20.05 1.20
N GLU A 87 -5.19 -19.85 2.48
CA GLU A 87 -5.74 -20.89 3.36
C GLU A 87 -7.04 -21.46 2.80
N VAL A 88 -7.97 -20.60 2.37
CA VAL A 88 -9.24 -21.02 1.75
C VAL A 88 -8.99 -21.82 0.46
N ILE A 89 -8.05 -21.38 -0.39
CA ILE A 89 -7.69 -22.09 -1.62
C ILE A 89 -7.12 -23.48 -1.31
N GLU A 90 -6.20 -23.60 -0.35
CA GLU A 90 -5.59 -24.88 0.05
C GLU A 90 -6.62 -25.86 0.66
N GLU A 91 -7.56 -25.37 1.46
CA GLU A 91 -8.67 -26.18 1.99
C GLU A 91 -9.57 -26.73 0.87
N VAL A 92 -9.89 -25.89 -0.11
CA VAL A 92 -10.73 -26.28 -1.26
C VAL A 92 -9.97 -27.20 -2.22
N GLU A 93 -8.69 -26.96 -2.46
CA GLU A 93 -7.82 -27.77 -3.31
C GLU A 93 -7.68 -29.20 -2.76
N SER A 94 -7.41 -29.32 -1.45
CA SER A 94 -7.27 -30.62 -0.76
C SER A 94 -8.58 -31.41 -0.67
N GLY A 95 -9.72 -30.73 -0.85
CA GLY A 95 -11.04 -31.33 -0.99
C GLY A 95 -11.26 -32.00 -2.35
N ASN A 96 -12.12 -33.03 -2.36
CA ASN A 96 -12.61 -33.68 -3.60
C ASN A 96 -13.94 -33.08 -4.11
N ASP A 97 -14.39 -31.96 -3.53
CA ASP A 97 -15.67 -31.32 -3.85
C ASP A 97 -15.52 -30.33 -5.01
N LEU A 98 -15.86 -30.79 -6.22
CA LEU A 98 -15.75 -30.00 -7.44
C LEU A 98 -16.68 -28.77 -7.46
N ALA A 99 -17.85 -28.84 -6.82
CA ALA A 99 -18.78 -27.72 -6.80
C ALA A 99 -18.18 -26.55 -6.00
N LYS A 100 -17.50 -26.84 -4.90
CA LYS A 100 -16.78 -25.84 -4.11
C LYS A 100 -15.59 -25.22 -4.86
N LYS A 101 -14.87 -26.03 -5.66
CA LYS A 101 -13.78 -25.53 -6.51
C LYS A 101 -14.31 -24.54 -7.54
N GLU A 102 -15.41 -24.87 -8.21
CA GLU A 102 -16.05 -23.99 -9.20
C GLU A 102 -16.64 -22.73 -8.56
N GLU A 103 -17.24 -22.83 -7.37
CA GLU A 103 -17.76 -21.69 -6.60
C GLU A 103 -16.64 -20.73 -6.19
N LEU A 104 -15.52 -21.25 -5.68
CA LEU A 104 -14.37 -20.44 -5.28
C LEU A 104 -13.75 -19.70 -6.47
N ILE A 105 -13.52 -20.40 -7.59
CA ILE A 105 -13.05 -19.80 -8.85
C ILE A 105 -13.99 -18.67 -9.28
N SER A 106 -15.31 -18.92 -9.26
CA SER A 106 -16.30 -17.94 -9.70
C SER A 106 -16.35 -16.72 -8.78
N ALA A 107 -16.17 -16.91 -7.48
CA ALA A 107 -16.16 -15.84 -6.48
C ALA A 107 -14.89 -14.98 -6.54
N MET A 108 -13.73 -15.60 -6.80
CA MET A 108 -12.45 -14.88 -6.86
C MET A 108 -12.19 -14.21 -8.20
N MET A 109 -12.77 -14.74 -9.30
CA MET A 109 -12.48 -14.23 -10.63
C MET A 109 -13.56 -13.30 -11.19
N GLU A 110 -14.76 -13.19 -10.60
CA GLU A 110 -15.85 -12.28 -11.06
C GLU A 110 -16.03 -12.12 -12.60
N ASN A 111 -15.83 -13.21 -13.37
CA ASN A 111 -15.84 -13.29 -14.85
C ASN A 111 -14.56 -12.84 -15.60
N GLU A 112 -13.47 -12.56 -14.89
CA GLU A 112 -12.13 -12.41 -15.45
C GLU A 112 -11.50 -13.78 -15.76
N GLU A 113 -10.58 -13.81 -16.72
CA GLU A 113 -9.80 -15.02 -17.03
C GLU A 113 -8.50 -15.01 -16.22
N LEU A 114 -8.13 -16.16 -15.65
CA LEU A 114 -6.81 -16.31 -15.04
C LEU A 114 -5.76 -16.16 -16.14
N LEU A 115 -4.85 -15.22 -15.94
CA LEU A 115 -3.68 -15.10 -16.80
C LEU A 115 -2.85 -16.37 -16.74
N GLU A 116 -2.10 -16.62 -17.81
CA GLU A 116 -1.05 -17.64 -17.78
C GLU A 116 0.03 -17.19 -16.79
N MET A 117 0.53 -18.13 -15.99
CA MET A 117 1.38 -17.81 -14.82
C MET A 117 2.66 -17.05 -15.18
N GLU A 118 3.23 -17.25 -16.37
CA GLU A 118 4.41 -16.49 -16.83
C GLU A 118 4.07 -15.02 -17.09
N GLU A 119 2.98 -14.74 -17.81
CA GLU A 119 2.50 -13.38 -18.11
C GLU A 119 2.16 -12.62 -16.83
N PHE A 120 1.40 -13.27 -15.92
CA PHE A 120 1.07 -12.70 -14.63
C PHE A 120 2.31 -12.30 -13.81
N ARG A 121 3.36 -13.15 -13.80
CA ARG A 121 4.60 -12.84 -13.08
C ARG A 121 5.31 -11.66 -13.67
N GLU A 122 5.40 -11.57 -15.00
CA GLU A 122 6.06 -10.46 -15.67
C GLU A 122 5.36 -9.14 -15.36
N ASP A 123 4.03 -9.10 -15.45
CA ASP A 123 3.24 -7.92 -15.16
C ASP A 123 3.40 -7.47 -13.70
N VAL A 124 3.21 -8.38 -12.75
CA VAL A 124 3.35 -8.08 -11.32
C VAL A 124 4.77 -7.64 -10.98
N LEU A 125 5.81 -8.27 -11.55
CA LEU A 125 7.19 -7.86 -11.30
C LEU A 125 7.47 -6.45 -11.84
N GLN A 126 6.96 -6.12 -13.02
CA GLN A 126 7.12 -4.81 -13.61
C GLN A 126 6.44 -3.73 -12.77
N GLU A 127 5.18 -3.97 -12.36
CA GLU A 127 4.43 -3.03 -11.51
C GLU A 127 5.10 -2.82 -10.15
N VAL A 128 5.59 -3.90 -9.52
CA VAL A 128 6.33 -3.82 -8.25
C VAL A 128 7.62 -3.04 -8.43
N GLU A 129 8.37 -3.28 -9.51
CA GLU A 129 9.62 -2.55 -9.77
C GLU A 129 9.37 -1.06 -10.00
N ASP A 130 8.36 -0.71 -10.79
CA ASP A 130 8.02 0.68 -11.09
C ASP A 130 7.51 1.41 -9.85
N SER A 131 6.68 0.75 -9.03
CA SER A 131 6.22 1.28 -7.74
C SER A 131 7.37 1.50 -6.77
N LYS A 132 8.29 0.53 -6.66
CA LYS A 132 9.49 0.65 -5.82
C LYS A 132 10.36 1.82 -6.27
N LYS A 133 10.63 1.96 -7.57
CA LYS A 133 11.42 3.09 -8.11
C LYS A 133 10.76 4.44 -7.85
N GLY A 134 9.45 4.53 -8.02
CA GLY A 134 8.69 5.75 -7.75
C GLY A 134 8.82 6.17 -6.29
N PHE A 135 8.60 5.24 -5.37
CA PHE A 135 8.78 5.46 -3.94
C PHE A 135 10.23 5.81 -3.59
N ASP A 136 11.20 5.11 -4.15
CA ASP A 136 12.64 5.36 -3.91
C ASP A 136 13.02 6.78 -4.31
N THR A 137 12.53 7.26 -5.45
CA THR A 137 12.79 8.61 -5.93
C THR A 137 12.29 9.65 -4.93
N VAL A 138 11.08 9.47 -4.40
CA VAL A 138 10.51 10.38 -3.38
C VAL A 138 11.34 10.35 -2.09
N VAL A 139 11.77 9.16 -1.65
CA VAL A 139 12.60 9.02 -0.46
C VAL A 139 13.97 9.68 -0.66
N GLU A 140 14.62 9.47 -1.80
CA GLU A 140 15.92 10.08 -2.12
C GLU A 140 15.84 11.62 -2.21
N ASP A 141 14.76 12.16 -2.76
CA ASP A 141 14.50 13.60 -2.79
C ASP A 141 14.33 14.18 -1.37
N LEU A 142 13.57 13.48 -0.51
CA LEU A 142 13.41 13.85 0.90
C LEU A 142 14.73 13.79 1.68
N ILE A 143 15.53 12.75 1.45
CA ILE A 143 16.87 12.62 2.05
C ILE A 143 17.75 13.80 1.63
N SER A 144 17.80 14.10 0.34
CA SER A 144 18.61 15.19 -0.21
C SER A 144 18.20 16.54 0.38
N ALA A 145 16.89 16.82 0.44
CA ALA A 145 16.37 18.05 1.02
C ALA A 145 16.66 18.17 2.53
N LEU A 146 16.58 17.07 3.28
CA LEU A 146 16.98 17.02 4.68
C LEU A 146 18.48 17.32 4.84
N GLU A 147 19.33 16.70 4.02
CA GLU A 147 20.78 16.88 4.03
C GLU A 147 21.19 18.33 3.74
N GLU A 148 20.55 18.96 2.76
CA GLU A 148 20.75 20.37 2.39
C GLU A 148 20.21 21.36 3.44
N GLY A 149 19.37 20.89 4.37
CA GLY A 149 18.80 21.69 5.45
C GLY A 149 17.53 22.45 5.04
N ASN A 150 16.87 22.04 3.95
CA ASN A 150 15.64 22.63 3.43
C ASN A 150 14.40 22.14 4.20
N LEU A 151 14.43 22.25 5.54
CA LEU A 151 13.42 21.66 6.43
C LEU A 151 12.01 22.20 6.20
N ASP A 152 11.87 23.47 5.79
CA ASP A 152 10.58 24.07 5.49
C ASP A 152 9.93 23.45 4.25
N GLU A 153 10.73 23.17 3.22
CA GLU A 153 10.25 22.53 1.98
C GLU A 153 9.82 21.08 2.23
N VAL A 154 10.61 20.35 3.03
CA VAL A 154 10.27 18.99 3.46
C VAL A 154 8.95 18.98 4.23
N LEU A 155 8.74 19.91 5.16
CA LEU A 155 7.49 20.00 5.92
C LEU A 155 6.28 20.30 5.04
N VAL A 156 6.40 21.26 4.13
CA VAL A 156 5.32 21.59 3.20
C VAL A 156 4.97 20.38 2.34
N TYR A 157 5.97 19.71 1.76
CA TYR A 157 5.76 18.53 0.93
C TYR A 157 5.04 17.41 1.69
N LEU A 158 5.51 17.08 2.90
CA LEU A 158 4.92 16.02 3.72
C LEU A 158 3.48 16.35 4.17
N GLN A 159 3.19 17.62 4.46
CA GLN A 159 1.84 18.07 4.80
C GLN A 159 0.89 18.03 3.61
N GLU A 160 1.37 18.38 2.42
CA GLU A 160 0.57 18.28 1.20
C GLU A 160 0.21 16.82 0.88
N MET A 161 1.10 15.87 1.16
CA MET A 161 0.79 14.44 1.04
C MET A 161 -0.35 14.00 2.00
N GLU A 162 -0.32 14.44 3.26
CA GLU A 162 -1.42 14.16 4.21
C GLU A 162 -2.75 14.79 3.76
N ASP A 163 -2.73 16.06 3.33
CA ASP A 163 -3.91 16.81 2.93
C ASP A 163 -4.57 16.28 1.65
N HIS A 164 -3.80 15.66 0.76
CA HIS A 164 -4.31 15.00 -0.44
C HIS A 164 -4.98 13.67 -0.13
N GLU A 165 -4.46 12.93 0.85
CA GLU A 165 -5.05 11.65 1.29
C GLU A 165 -6.37 11.85 2.06
N GLU A 166 -6.54 12.94 2.82
CA GLU A 166 -7.80 13.22 3.51
C GLU A 166 -8.93 13.63 2.55
N LYS A 167 -8.61 14.29 1.43
CA LYS A 167 -9.61 14.79 0.46
C LYS A 167 -10.13 13.72 -0.49
N GLU A 168 -9.42 12.61 -0.67
CA GLU A 168 -9.93 11.47 -1.45
C GLU A 168 -10.83 10.52 -0.65
N SER A 169 -11.02 10.75 0.66
CA SER A 169 -12.06 10.08 1.45
C SER A 169 -13.48 10.66 1.26
N GLY A 170 -13.62 11.67 0.39
CA GLY A 170 -14.86 12.41 0.13
C GLY A 170 -15.60 11.98 -1.14
N CYS A 171 -16.31 10.85 -1.07
CA CYS A 171 -17.53 10.58 -1.84
C CYS A 171 -17.46 10.70 -3.37
N CYS A 172 -17.18 9.58 -4.07
CA CYS A 172 -17.64 9.34 -5.45
C CYS A 172 -17.68 7.83 -5.73
N GLY A 173 -18.82 7.17 -5.51
CA GLY A 173 -18.93 5.75 -5.88
C GLY A 173 -20.16 4.95 -5.44
N GLY A 174 -21.35 5.55 -5.34
CA GLY A 174 -22.61 4.79 -5.26
C GLY A 174 -23.14 4.50 -3.85
N GLU A 175 -24.43 4.77 -3.68
CA GLU A 175 -25.27 4.51 -2.49
C GLU A 175 -25.03 5.43 -1.28
N CYS A 176 -25.45 6.69 -1.44
CA CYS A 176 -25.87 7.55 -0.34
C CYS A 176 -27.05 6.90 0.42
N HIS A 177 -26.74 6.05 1.40
CA HIS A 177 -27.72 5.63 2.40
C HIS A 177 -28.02 6.81 3.34
N SER A 178 -29.16 7.45 3.06
CA SER A 178 -30.01 8.26 3.94
C SER A 178 -29.49 8.46 5.38
N GLY A 179 -28.93 9.64 5.64
CA GLY A 179 -28.56 10.04 7.01
C GLY A 179 -27.96 11.44 7.18
N CYS A 180 -27.54 12.13 6.11
CA CYS A 180 -27.03 13.50 6.22
C CYS A 180 -28.14 14.54 6.04
N GLU A 181 -28.80 14.89 7.13
CA GLU A 181 -29.53 16.15 7.27
C GLU A 181 -28.52 17.31 7.42
N ASP A 182 -27.80 17.69 6.36
CA ASP A 182 -27.25 19.06 6.15
C ASP A 182 -26.30 19.17 4.92
N CYS A 183 -26.79 18.80 3.73
CA CYS A 183 -26.16 19.28 2.48
C CYS A 183 -27.02 20.41 1.89
N SER A 184 -27.11 21.51 2.62
CA SER A 184 -27.78 22.74 2.17
C SER A 184 -26.79 23.62 1.40
N SER A 185 -26.53 23.29 0.13
CA SER A 185 -26.24 24.25 -0.96
C SER A 185 -25.71 23.52 -2.21
N CYS A 186 -26.60 22.84 -2.93
CA CYS A 186 -26.44 22.73 -4.38
C CYS A 186 -27.35 23.80 -4.99
N ASP A 187 -26.88 25.06 -4.94
CA ASP A 187 -27.49 26.15 -5.71
C ASP A 187 -26.98 26.04 -7.16
N ASP A 188 -27.95 25.74 -8.02
CA ASP A 188 -28.19 26.18 -9.40
C ASP A 188 -27.04 26.85 -10.19
N GLU A 189 -26.61 26.21 -11.29
CA GLU A 189 -26.92 26.57 -12.69
C GLU A 189 -26.42 25.50 -13.68
#